data_AF-A0AAQ0HLF6-F1
#
_entry.id   AF-A0AAQ0HLF6-F1
#
_cell.length_a   1.000
_cell.length_b   1.000
_cell.length_c   1.000
_cell.angle_alpha   90.00
_cell.angle_beta   90.00
_cell.angle_gamma   90.00
#
_symmetry.space_group_name_H-M   'P 1'
#
loop_
_entity.id
_entity.type
_entity.pdbx_description
1 polymer ?
#
loop_
_entity_poly.entity_id
_entity_poly.type
_entity_poly.pdbx_seq_one_letter_code
_entity_poly.pdbx_strand_id
1 'polypeptide(L)'
;MAPGVRAMVLVRAGIAAADPAAAVARAMAGVLADPPGPGGRWRVIAVGKAARAMTQAALPGAEALAVTNAGNDAALAGARVMRAGHPQPDADGVAAAEAVIARLSSARPQDRVLALISGGGSAMLPA
;
A
#
# COMPACT_ATOMS: atom_id res chain seq x y z
N MET A 1 26.45 25.50 14.48
CA MET A 1 26.14 24.44 13.48
C MET A 1 26.43 25.02 12.09
N ALA A 2 27.26 24.35 11.28
CA ALA A 2 27.57 24.81 9.92
C ALA A 2 26.32 24.79 9.01
N PRO A 3 26.20 25.69 8.01
CA PRO A 3 25.02 25.76 7.13
C PRO A 3 24.68 24.43 6.44
N GLY A 4 25.68 23.71 5.94
CA GLY A 4 25.47 22.39 5.29
C GLY A 4 24.90 21.34 6.24
N VAL A 5 25.31 21.35 7.52
CA VAL A 5 24.75 20.45 8.54
C VAL A 5 23.29 20.77 8.80
N ARG A 6 22.94 22.06 8.90
CA ARG A 6 21.54 22.50 9.08
C ARG A 6 20.66 22.10 7.89
N ALA A 7 21.15 22.28 6.66
CA ALA A 7 20.42 21.87 5.46
C ALA A 7 20.15 20.35 5.45
N MET A 8 21.14 19.53 5.79
CA MET A 8 20.97 18.08 5.84
C MET A 8 19.98 17.63 6.93
N VAL A 9 19.95 18.30 8.07
CA VAL A 9 18.93 18.05 9.12
C VAL A 9 17.52 18.27 8.57
N LEU A 10 17.30 19.37 7.84
CA LEU A 10 15.98 19.67 7.26
C LEU A 10 15.59 18.66 6.17
N VAL A 11 16.52 18.27 5.29
CA VAL A 11 16.27 17.24 4.27
C VAL A 11 15.87 15.91 4.91
N ARG A 12 16.60 15.46 5.93
CA ARG A 12 16.30 14.22 6.64
C ARG A 12 14.96 14.28 7.37
N ALA A 13 14.63 15.43 7.97
CA ALA A 13 13.32 15.65 8.58
C ALA A 13 12.20 15.55 7.53
N GLY A 14 12.40 16.10 6.33
CA GLY A 14 11.45 15.96 5.22
C GLY A 14 11.26 14.52 4.76
N ILE A 15 12.35 13.77 4.58
CA ILE A 15 12.30 12.34 4.22
C ILE A 15 11.57 11.54 5.30
N ALA A 16 11.90 11.75 6.58
CA ALA A 16 11.25 11.06 7.68
C ALA A 16 9.76 11.39 7.79
N ALA A 17 9.37 12.65 7.54
CA ALA A 17 7.97 13.06 7.54
C ALA A 17 7.17 12.38 6.42
N ALA A 18 7.81 12.17 5.26
CA ALA A 18 7.23 11.54 4.07
C ALA A 18 7.39 10.01 4.03
N ASP A 19 7.93 9.38 5.07
CA ASP A 19 8.06 7.92 5.13
C ASP A 19 6.67 7.24 5.01
N PRO A 20 6.44 6.36 4.03
CA PRO A 20 5.12 5.78 3.78
C PRO A 20 4.59 4.93 4.95
N ALA A 21 5.46 4.19 5.63
CA ALA A 21 5.06 3.34 6.74
C ALA A 21 4.64 4.20 7.94
N ALA A 22 5.43 5.22 8.28
CA ALA A 22 5.13 6.16 9.34
C ALA A 22 3.85 6.97 9.02
N ALA A 23 3.65 7.38 7.77
CA ALA A 23 2.45 8.08 7.33
C ALA A 23 1.19 7.22 7.52
N VAL A 24 1.24 5.95 7.10
CA VAL A 24 0.14 5.00 7.32
C VAL A 24 -0.10 4.80 8.81
N ALA A 25 0.94 4.50 9.60
CA ALA A 25 0.80 4.25 11.03
C ALA A 25 0.13 5.41 11.78
N ARG A 26 0.47 6.66 11.44
CA ARG A 26 -0.16 7.86 12.01
C ARG A 26 -1.65 7.98 11.65
N ALA A 27 -2.04 7.57 10.44
CA ALA A 27 -3.42 7.65 9.97
C ALA A 27 -4.31 6.51 10.50
N MET A 28 -3.72 5.38 10.92
CA MET A 28 -4.47 4.18 11.29
C MET A 28 -5.47 4.39 12.42
N ALA A 29 -5.21 5.28 13.38
CA ALA A 29 -6.18 5.57 14.44
C ALA A 29 -7.52 6.09 13.88
N GLY A 30 -7.48 6.93 12.83
CA GLY A 30 -8.67 7.41 12.14
C GLY A 30 -9.34 6.34 11.29
N VAL A 31 -8.55 5.48 10.64
CA VAL A 31 -9.07 4.33 9.87
C VAL A 31 -9.82 3.36 10.78
N LEU A 32 -9.26 3.04 11.94
CA LEU A 32 -9.84 2.09 12.88
C LEU A 32 -11.11 2.63 13.58
N ALA A 33 -11.40 3.93 13.48
CA ALA A 33 -12.62 4.52 13.99
C ALA A 33 -13.87 4.21 13.14
N ASP A 34 -13.71 3.77 11.88
CA ASP A 34 -14.78 3.21 11.04
C ASP A 34 -14.48 1.74 10.68
N PRO A 35 -14.66 0.81 11.63
CA PRO A 35 -14.37 -0.59 11.41
C PRO A 35 -15.43 -1.26 10.49
N PRO A 36 -15.14 -2.48 9.99
CA PRO A 36 -16.15 -3.32 9.35
C PRO A 36 -17.40 -3.49 10.21
N GLY A 37 -18.56 -3.56 9.54
CA GLY A 37 -19.82 -3.86 10.21
C GLY A 37 -19.85 -5.29 10.77
N PRO A 38 -20.89 -5.67 11.53
CA PRO A 38 -21.02 -7.01 12.09
C PRO A 38 -20.86 -8.12 11.04
N GLY A 39 -19.92 -9.05 11.28
CA GLY A 39 -19.58 -10.14 10.34
C GLY A 39 -18.78 -9.71 9.10
N GLY A 40 -18.46 -8.42 8.98
CA GLY A 40 -17.59 -7.83 7.97
C GLY A 40 -16.12 -8.03 8.26
N ARG A 41 -15.28 -7.80 7.25
CA ARG A 41 -13.81 -7.95 7.33
C ARG A 41 -13.10 -6.73 6.77
N TRP A 42 -11.90 -6.47 7.27
CA TRP A 42 -10.95 -5.59 6.60
C TRP A 42 -10.44 -6.24 5.33
N ARG A 43 -10.35 -5.48 4.24
CA ARG A 43 -9.77 -5.89 2.97
C ARG A 43 -8.72 -4.87 2.57
N VAL A 44 -7.44 -5.22 2.70
CA VAL A 44 -6.36 -4.31 2.34
C VAL A 44 -5.99 -4.51 0.88
N ILE A 45 -5.93 -3.41 0.12
CA ILE A 45 -5.43 -3.37 -1.25
C ILE A 45 -4.38 -2.26 -1.31
N ALA A 46 -3.13 -2.62 -1.59
CA ALA A 46 -2.03 -1.69 -1.69
C ALA A 46 -1.43 -1.69 -3.10
N VAL A 47 -1.16 -0.52 -3.64
CA VAL A 47 -0.67 -0.34 -5.02
C VAL A 47 0.44 0.70 -5.08
N GLY A 48 1.49 0.38 -5.82
CA GLY A 48 2.61 1.28 -6.11
C GLY A 48 3.92 0.89 -5.42
N LYS A 49 4.95 1.71 -5.60
CA LYS A 49 6.32 1.41 -5.12
C LYS A 49 6.40 1.19 -3.61
N ALA A 50 5.55 1.87 -2.83
CA ALA A 50 5.52 1.75 -1.37
C ALA A 50 4.47 0.74 -0.85
N ALA A 51 3.77 0.01 -1.73
CA ALA A 51 2.66 -0.86 -1.35
C ALA A 51 3.03 -1.85 -0.23
N ARG A 52 4.21 -2.48 -0.32
CA ARG A 52 4.69 -3.41 0.72
C ARG A 52 4.85 -2.73 2.07
N ALA A 53 5.58 -1.61 2.12
CA ALA A 53 5.85 -0.88 3.36
C ALA A 53 4.56 -0.33 3.99
N MET A 54 3.66 0.21 3.17
CA MET A 54 2.34 0.68 3.61
C MET A 54 1.48 -0.47 4.15
N THR A 55 1.46 -1.63 3.47
CA THR A 55 0.72 -2.81 3.93
C THR A 55 1.24 -3.31 5.28
N GLN A 56 2.56 -3.36 5.44
CA GLN A 56 3.20 -3.75 6.70
C GLN A 56 2.87 -2.78 7.85
N ALA A 57 2.65 -1.50 7.58
CA ALA A 57 2.27 -0.53 8.60
C ALA A 57 0.76 -0.52 8.89
N ALA A 58 -0.07 -0.96 7.95
CA ALA A 58 -1.52 -0.92 8.07
C ALA A 58 -2.13 -2.05 8.93
N LEU A 59 -1.33 -3.01 9.38
CA LEU A 59 -1.71 -4.35 9.89
C LEU A 59 -2.93 -4.41 10.84
N PRO A 60 -4.15 -4.72 10.33
CA PRO A 60 -5.32 -5.02 11.15
C PRO A 60 -5.57 -6.54 11.27
N GLY A 61 -4.57 -7.41 11.03
CA GLY A 61 -4.77 -8.86 10.96
C GLY A 61 -5.63 -9.31 9.76
N ALA A 62 -5.66 -8.49 8.71
CA ALA A 62 -6.47 -8.67 7.52
C ALA A 62 -5.69 -9.35 6.40
N GLU A 63 -6.39 -10.11 5.54
CA GLU A 63 -5.83 -10.50 4.25
C GLU A 63 -5.53 -9.25 3.41
N ALA A 64 -4.30 -9.15 2.91
CA ALA A 64 -3.87 -8.04 2.08
C ALA A 64 -3.45 -8.51 0.68
N LEU A 65 -3.72 -7.67 -0.32
CA LEU A 65 -3.14 -7.77 -1.67
C LEU A 65 -2.28 -6.53 -1.91
N ALA A 66 -0.98 -6.72 -2.15
CA ALA A 66 -0.04 -5.65 -2.42
C ALA A 66 0.56 -5.81 -3.82
N VAL A 67 0.39 -4.80 -4.68
CA VAL A 67 0.94 -4.76 -6.04
C VAL A 67 2.06 -3.73 -6.09
N THR A 68 3.26 -4.15 -6.50
CA THR A 68 4.46 -3.29 -6.46
C THR A 68 5.47 -3.63 -7.57
N ASN A 69 6.52 -2.82 -7.72
CA ASN A 69 7.57 -3.06 -8.73
C ASN A 69 8.62 -4.07 -8.25
N ALA A 70 9.39 -4.57 -9.22
CA ALA A 70 10.63 -5.29 -8.96
C ALA A 70 11.54 -4.54 -7.98
N GLY A 71 12.04 -5.26 -6.96
CA GLY A 71 12.88 -4.72 -5.89
C GLY A 71 12.10 -4.36 -4.62
N ASN A 72 10.77 -4.19 -4.70
CA ASN A 72 9.89 -3.96 -3.56
C ASN A 72 8.97 -5.16 -3.26
N ASP A 73 9.08 -6.24 -4.03
CA ASP A 73 8.17 -7.38 -4.10
C ASP A 73 8.54 -8.55 -3.16
N ALA A 74 9.40 -8.29 -2.17
CA ALA A 74 9.72 -9.28 -1.15
C ALA A 74 8.45 -9.71 -0.40
N ALA A 75 8.38 -11.01 -0.08
CA ALA A 75 7.24 -11.58 0.63
C ALA A 75 6.92 -10.82 1.94
N LEU A 76 5.63 -10.79 2.27
CA LEU A 76 5.10 -10.17 3.47
C LEU A 76 4.07 -11.11 4.09
N ALA A 77 4.31 -11.53 5.34
CA ALA A 77 3.40 -12.42 6.04
C ALA A 77 1.99 -11.79 6.14
N GLY A 78 0.95 -12.58 5.84
CA GLY A 78 -0.44 -12.10 5.81
C GLY A 78 -0.84 -11.30 4.56
N ALA A 79 0.06 -11.15 3.58
CA ALA A 79 -0.22 -10.46 2.33
C ALA A 79 0.16 -11.32 1.11
N ARG A 80 -0.68 -11.31 0.08
CA ARG A 80 -0.28 -11.70 -1.27
C ARG A 80 0.43 -10.51 -1.92
N VAL A 81 1.73 -10.66 -2.18
CA VAL A 81 2.53 -9.64 -2.88
C VAL A 81 2.64 -10.04 -4.35
N MET A 82 2.27 -9.14 -5.25
CA MET A 82 2.37 -9.30 -6.70
C MET A 82 3.34 -8.26 -7.25
N ARG A 83 4.32 -8.72 -8.04
CA ARG A 83 5.17 -7.86 -8.85
C ARG A 83 4.37 -7.42 -10.09
N ALA A 84 4.58 -6.19 -10.53
CA ALA A 84 4.07 -5.64 -11.78
C ALA A 84 5.09 -4.70 -12.43
N GLY A 85 4.99 -4.53 -13.75
CA GLY A 85 5.85 -3.66 -14.55
C GLY A 85 5.77 -2.18 -14.15
N HIS A 86 6.94 -1.53 -14.16
CA HIS A 86 7.06 -0.08 -14.00
C HIS A 86 8.41 0.38 -14.57
N PRO A 87 8.48 1.44 -15.41
CA PRO A 87 7.43 2.42 -15.67
C PRO A 87 6.44 2.04 -16.78
N GLN A 88 6.71 0.99 -17.55
CA GLN A 88 5.80 0.49 -18.58
C GLN A 88 4.95 -0.66 -18.03
N PRO A 89 3.64 -0.73 -18.33
CA PRO A 89 2.81 -1.89 -18.03
C PRO A 89 3.31 -3.17 -18.68
N ASP A 90 3.03 -4.31 -18.04
CA ASP A 90 3.32 -5.65 -18.53
C ASP A 90 2.18 -6.64 -18.19
N ALA A 91 2.34 -7.89 -18.59
CA ALA A 91 1.36 -8.94 -18.34
C ALA A 91 1.17 -9.23 -16.82
N ASP A 92 2.23 -9.06 -16.02
CA ASP A 92 2.14 -9.21 -14.56
C ASP A 92 1.26 -8.11 -13.95
N GLY A 93 1.35 -6.88 -14.48
CA GLY A 93 0.45 -5.77 -14.14
C GLY A 93 -1.01 -6.04 -14.50
N VAL A 94 -1.28 -6.64 -15.67
CA VAL A 94 -2.65 -7.04 -16.06
C VAL A 94 -3.19 -8.10 -15.08
N ALA A 95 -2.41 -9.13 -14.78
CA ALA A 95 -2.80 -10.16 -13.82
C ALA A 95 -3.03 -9.58 -12.41
N ALA A 96 -2.24 -8.58 -12.01
CA ALA A 96 -2.43 -7.85 -10.76
C ALA A 96 -3.72 -7.02 -10.75
N ALA A 97 -4.06 -6.35 -11.87
CA ALA A 97 -5.32 -5.64 -12.04
C ALA A 97 -6.52 -6.57 -11.93
N GLU A 98 -6.49 -7.72 -12.60
CA GLU A 98 -7.53 -8.75 -12.50
C GLU A 98 -7.70 -9.26 -11.06
N ALA A 99 -6.59 -9.48 -10.34
CA ALA A 99 -6.64 -9.89 -8.93
C ALA A 99 -7.25 -8.80 -8.02
N VAL A 100 -6.95 -7.53 -8.27
CA VAL A 100 -7.55 -6.40 -7.56
C VAL A 100 -9.05 -6.31 -7.85
N ILE A 101 -9.44 -6.40 -9.12
CA ILE A 101 -10.84 -6.40 -9.54
C ILE A 101 -11.59 -7.54 -8.86
N ALA A 102 -11.09 -8.78 -8.95
CA ALA A 102 -11.71 -9.94 -8.33
C ALA A 102 -11.88 -9.77 -6.81
N ARG A 103 -10.86 -9.21 -6.13
CA ARG A 103 -10.93 -8.94 -4.68
C ARG A 103 -11.96 -7.87 -4.33
N LEU A 104 -12.12 -6.84 -5.16
CA LEU A 104 -13.13 -5.79 -4.96
C LEU A 104 -14.53 -6.28 -5.29
N SER A 105 -14.71 -7.03 -6.39
CA SER A 105 -16.00 -7.61 -6.80
C SER A 105 -16.57 -8.59 -5.78
N SER A 106 -15.72 -9.21 -4.96
CA SER A 106 -16.15 -10.12 -3.89
C SER A 106 -16.36 -9.43 -2.53
N ALA A 107 -16.24 -8.10 -2.45
CA ALA A 107 -16.48 -7.33 -1.23
C ALA A 107 -17.98 -7.28 -0.89
N ARG A 108 -18.29 -7.43 0.40
CA ARG A 108 -19.66 -7.35 0.92
C ARG A 108 -19.94 -5.98 1.53
N PRO A 109 -21.20 -5.55 1.66
CA PRO A 109 -21.55 -4.27 2.28
C PRO A 109 -21.02 -4.07 3.71
N GLN A 110 -20.80 -5.16 4.46
CA GLN A 110 -20.26 -5.11 5.83
C GLN A 110 -18.73 -4.99 5.85
N ASP A 111 -18.04 -5.31 4.76
CA ASP A 111 -16.59 -5.24 4.69
C ASP A 111 -16.12 -3.77 4.61
N ARG A 112 -14.84 -3.54 4.97
CA ARG A 112 -14.18 -2.24 4.75
C ARG A 112 -12.93 -2.46 3.91
N VAL A 113 -12.83 -1.73 2.81
CA VAL A 113 -11.67 -1.76 1.94
C VAL A 113 -10.72 -0.63 2.34
N LEU A 114 -9.51 -0.98 2.75
CA LEU A 114 -8.43 -0.02 2.96
C LEU A 114 -7.57 0.01 1.70
N ALA A 115 -7.71 1.10 0.94
CA ALA A 115 -6.91 1.36 -0.25
C ALA A 115 -5.65 2.15 0.12
N LEU A 116 -4.48 1.56 -0.14
CA LEU A 116 -3.17 2.14 0.13
C LEU A 116 -2.48 2.45 -1.21
N ILE A 117 -2.41 3.71 -1.59
CA ILE A 117 -1.94 4.11 -2.92
C ILE A 117 -0.65 4.93 -2.82
N SER A 118 0.32 4.57 -3.65
CA SER A 118 1.58 5.30 -3.82
C SER A 118 1.94 5.44 -5.31
N GLY A 119 3.02 6.18 -5.62
CA GLY A 119 3.45 6.41 -6.99
C GLY A 119 3.75 5.13 -7.77
N GLY A 120 3.45 5.14 -9.07
CA GLY A 120 3.68 4.03 -10.01
C GLY A 120 2.46 3.16 -10.31
N GLY A 121 1.32 3.40 -9.65
CA GLY A 121 0.10 2.61 -9.86
C GLY A 121 -0.42 2.60 -11.30
N SER A 122 -0.20 3.66 -12.07
CA SER A 122 -0.65 3.76 -13.47
C SER A 122 -0.01 2.71 -14.39
N ALA A 123 1.24 2.31 -14.12
CA ALA A 123 1.91 1.27 -14.88
C ALA A 123 1.59 -0.13 -14.34
N MET A 124 1.44 -0.24 -13.02
CA MET A 124 1.29 -1.53 -12.32
C MET A 124 -0.13 -2.10 -12.35
N LEU A 125 -1.14 -1.26 -12.57
CA LEU A 125 -2.54 -1.67 -12.75
C LEU A 125 -3.09 -1.11 -14.07
N PRO A 126 -2.60 -1.59 -15.23
CA PRO A 126 -3.20 -1.25 -16.51
C PRO A 126 -4.62 -1.83 -16.57
N ALA A 127 -5.59 -1.04 -17.04
CA ALA A 127 -6.98 -1.42 -17.22
C ALA A 127 -7.35 -1.39 -18.71
#